data_AF-A0A563F2B9-F1
#
_entry.id   AF-A0A563F2B9-F1
#
_cell.length_a   1.000
_cell.length_b   1.000
_cell.length_c   1.000
_cell.angle_alpha   90.00
_cell.angle_beta   90.00
_cell.angle_gamma   90.00
#
_symmetry.space_group_name_H-M   'P 1'
#
loop_
_entity.id
_entity.type
_entity.pdbx_description
1 polymer ?
#
loop_
_entity_poly.entity_id
_entity_poly.type
_entity_poly.pdbx_seq_one_letter_code
_entity_poly.pdbx_strand_id
1 'polypeptide(L)'
;MEADRFQAAQFRLLHPDLVPQRREVLSHAASMLVQMGLDDTLVSASPVHQRLARVVLASSDVIEWSPARGYGLDEPTDYDVHFGVVRVGGDRGAVFLSGLLIAYLDVLENAARMGTTLPEEDWRTLMWAPTALFDHVLGRAPAGMTITTPARRGPEHLPQERWMTGHRLFYALLQAVRFAVGGVLRASVDGAESQVVDEIELATSTLRAATVALRFAGDVAPGAVPQGTRLETRDHCYLWKVLDQVRVAAPRVLYERYATALRRLNDLRTSTALLAAGN
;
A
#
# COMPACT_ATOMS: atom_id res chain seq x y z
N MET A 1 -25.55 -10.09 20.31
CA MET A 1 -24.32 -9.60 20.98
C MET A 1 -23.13 -9.98 20.11
N GLU A 2 -23.09 -9.44 18.89
CA GLU A 2 -22.15 -9.83 17.82
C GLU A 2 -21.59 -8.60 17.07
N ALA A 3 -22.09 -7.41 17.40
CA ALA A 3 -21.70 -6.14 16.78
C ALA A 3 -20.39 -5.55 17.35
N ASP A 4 -19.84 -6.14 18.41
CA ASP A 4 -18.70 -5.58 19.16
C ASP A 4 -17.34 -6.23 18.82
N ARG A 5 -17.32 -7.32 18.04
CA ARG A 5 -16.05 -7.99 17.66
C ARG A 5 -15.35 -7.35 16.47
N PHE A 6 -15.98 -6.38 15.82
CA PHE A 6 -15.43 -5.62 14.69
C PHE A 6 -15.44 -4.10 14.94
N GLN A 7 -15.27 -3.66 16.18
CA GLN A 7 -14.56 -2.41 16.40
C GLN A 7 -13.06 -2.63 16.08
N ALA A 8 -12.80 -3.13 14.86
CA ALA A 8 -11.48 -3.24 14.29
C ALA A 8 -10.88 -1.84 14.34
N ALA A 9 -9.68 -1.72 14.91
CA ALA A 9 -8.93 -0.47 14.89
C ALA A 9 -9.05 0.15 13.49
N GLN A 10 -9.60 1.36 13.42
CA GLN A 10 -9.87 2.04 12.15
C GLN A 10 -8.60 2.02 11.29
N PHE A 11 -8.72 1.61 10.02
CA PHE A 11 -7.57 1.58 9.12
C PHE A 11 -7.32 2.99 8.61
N ARG A 12 -6.31 3.65 9.16
CA ARG A 12 -6.01 5.06 8.88
C ARG A 12 -5.11 5.16 7.66
N LEU A 13 -5.51 5.98 6.69
CA LEU A 13 -4.67 6.41 5.59
C LEU A 13 -4.69 7.92 5.51
N LEU A 14 -3.65 8.51 4.94
CA LEU A 14 -3.66 9.95 4.70
C LEU A 14 -4.78 10.33 3.73
N HIS A 15 -5.27 11.55 3.85
CA HIS A 15 -5.93 12.18 2.72
C HIS A 15 -4.94 12.25 1.53
N PRO A 16 -5.34 11.96 0.27
CA PRO A 16 -4.44 11.98 -0.88
C PRO A 16 -3.60 13.26 -1.02
N ASP A 17 -4.17 14.42 -0.69
CA ASP A 17 -3.47 15.71 -0.74
C ASP A 17 -2.48 15.94 0.41
N LEU A 18 -2.52 15.06 1.41
CA LEU A 18 -1.59 15.06 2.55
C LEU A 18 -0.46 14.04 2.40
N VAL A 19 -0.49 13.20 1.35
CA VAL A 19 0.62 12.28 1.07
C VAL A 19 1.92 13.09 0.97
N PRO A 20 2.97 12.71 1.73
CA PRO A 20 4.23 13.43 1.74
C PRO A 20 4.76 13.68 0.33
N GLN A 21 5.29 14.89 0.15
CA GLN A 21 5.86 15.34 -1.12
C GLN A 21 7.36 15.51 -0.99
N ARG A 22 8.00 14.99 0.06
CA ARG A 22 9.44 15.21 0.31
C ARG A 22 9.97 14.03 1.10
N ARG A 23 11.15 13.54 0.71
CA ARG A 23 11.80 12.40 1.36
C ARG A 23 12.14 12.72 2.81
N GLU A 24 12.49 13.96 3.12
CA GLU A 24 12.88 14.41 4.46
C GLU A 24 11.74 14.25 5.48
N VAL A 25 10.49 14.42 5.03
CA VAL A 25 9.30 14.19 5.88
C VAL A 25 9.18 12.72 6.26
N LEU A 26 9.48 11.81 5.32
CA LEU A 26 9.47 10.38 5.59
C LEU A 26 10.71 9.91 6.36
N SER A 27 11.89 10.51 6.13
CA SER A 27 13.13 10.03 6.73
C SER A 27 13.15 10.19 8.25
N HIS A 28 12.56 11.28 8.76
CA HIS A 28 12.39 11.49 10.19
C HIS A 28 11.49 10.41 10.81
N ALA A 29 10.29 10.23 10.25
CA ALA A 29 9.34 9.22 10.73
C ALA A 29 9.90 7.79 10.61
N ALA A 30 10.56 7.46 9.50
CA ALA A 30 11.19 6.17 9.29
C ALA A 30 12.31 5.92 10.33
N SER A 31 13.11 6.94 10.65
CA SER A 31 14.15 6.84 11.66
C SER A 31 13.58 6.60 13.05
N MET A 32 12.50 7.28 13.43
CA MET A 32 11.80 7.02 14.69
C MET A 32 11.24 5.59 14.75
N LEU A 33 10.57 5.14 13.68
CA LEU A 33 10.02 3.79 13.61
C LEU A 33 11.11 2.71 13.70
N VAL A 34 12.26 2.90 13.03
CA VAL A 34 13.42 2.00 13.15
C VAL A 34 13.94 1.95 14.59
N GLN A 35 14.05 3.09 15.28
CA GLN A 35 14.49 3.14 16.68
C GLN A 35 13.53 2.40 17.62
N MET A 36 12.25 2.32 17.26
CA MET A 36 11.22 1.57 17.98
C MET A 36 11.14 0.09 17.56
N GLY A 37 11.93 -0.36 16.58
CA GLY A 37 11.83 -1.70 16.00
C GLY A 37 10.55 -1.94 15.20
N LEU A 38 9.98 -0.87 14.62
CA LEU A 38 8.71 -0.87 13.87
C LEU A 38 8.94 -0.53 12.38
N ASP A 39 9.91 -1.18 11.74
CA ASP A 39 10.32 -0.90 10.36
C ASP A 39 9.93 -2.03 9.38
N ASP A 40 10.53 -2.04 8.19
CA ASP A 40 10.30 -3.05 7.16
C ASP A 40 10.66 -4.48 7.60
N THR A 41 11.51 -4.66 8.61
CA THR A 41 11.86 -6.01 9.12
C THR A 41 10.67 -6.75 9.75
N LEU A 42 9.61 -6.02 10.10
CA LEU A 42 8.37 -6.59 10.63
C LEU A 42 7.75 -7.63 9.68
N VAL A 43 7.96 -7.52 8.37
CA VAL A 43 7.40 -8.48 7.40
C VAL A 43 8.00 -9.88 7.53
N SER A 44 9.21 -9.99 8.07
CA SER A 44 9.90 -11.25 8.36
C SER A 44 9.94 -11.60 9.85
N ALA A 45 9.36 -10.77 10.71
CA ALA A 45 9.30 -11.01 12.15
C ALA A 45 8.36 -12.18 12.50
N SER A 46 8.49 -12.73 13.72
CA SER A 46 7.58 -13.78 14.17
C SER A 46 6.12 -13.26 14.26
N PRO A 47 5.10 -14.13 14.13
CA PRO A 47 3.69 -13.71 14.22
C PRO A 47 3.33 -12.99 15.53
N VAL A 48 3.98 -13.31 16.64
CA VAL A 48 3.76 -12.62 17.93
C VAL A 48 4.23 -11.18 17.86
N HIS A 49 5.44 -10.95 17.36
CA HIS A 49 6.00 -9.61 17.16
C HIS A 49 5.17 -8.79 16.16
N GLN A 50 4.70 -9.40 15.08
CA GLN A 50 3.83 -8.75 14.10
C GLN A 50 2.52 -8.24 14.73
N ARG A 51 1.86 -9.07 15.54
CA ARG A 51 0.64 -8.67 16.26
C ARG A 51 0.88 -7.55 17.26
N LEU A 52 1.99 -7.60 18.01
CA LEU A 52 2.34 -6.52 18.92
C LEU A 52 2.62 -5.22 18.18
N ALA A 53 3.44 -5.27 17.12
CA ALA A 53 3.76 -4.12 16.28
C ALA A 53 2.49 -3.49 15.69
N ARG A 54 1.54 -4.31 15.21
CA ARG A 54 0.24 -3.85 14.72
C ARG A 54 -0.52 -3.02 15.77
N VAL A 55 -0.58 -3.49 17.02
CA VAL A 55 -1.23 -2.77 18.12
C VAL A 55 -0.54 -1.44 18.41
N VAL A 56 0.79 -1.45 18.46
CA VAL A 56 1.60 -0.24 18.73
C VAL A 56 1.43 0.79 17.61
N LEU A 57 1.52 0.38 16.34
CA LEU A 57 1.34 1.24 15.17
C LEU A 57 -0.08 1.81 15.08
N ALA A 58 -1.09 1.10 15.57
CA ALA A 58 -2.47 1.58 15.60
C ALA A 58 -2.77 2.52 16.78
N SER A 59 -1.88 2.61 17.77
CA SER A 59 -2.07 3.47 18.94
C SER A 59 -1.88 4.95 18.60
N SER A 60 -2.79 5.79 19.11
CA SER A 60 -2.69 7.25 18.98
C SER A 60 -1.64 7.86 19.91
N ASP A 61 -1.14 7.08 20.89
CA ASP A 61 -0.05 7.50 21.78
C ASP A 61 1.31 7.46 21.08
N VAL A 62 1.39 6.73 19.96
CA VAL A 62 2.63 6.52 19.19
C VAL A 62 2.60 7.30 17.88
N ILE A 63 1.47 7.26 17.19
CA ILE A 63 1.29 7.94 15.90
C ILE A 63 0.30 9.08 16.08
N GLU A 64 0.78 10.32 16.01
CA GLU A 64 -0.08 11.50 16.08
C GLU A 64 -0.89 11.64 14.78
N TRP A 65 -2.21 11.62 14.90
CA TRP A 65 -3.13 11.83 13.77
C TRP A 65 -4.28 12.75 14.16
N SER A 66 -4.87 13.38 13.15
CA SER A 66 -6.07 14.20 13.30
C SER A 66 -7.09 13.87 12.21
N PRO A 67 -8.40 14.00 12.45
CA PRO A 67 -9.39 13.90 11.37
C PRO A 67 -9.07 14.91 10.27
N ALA A 68 -9.14 14.50 8.99
CA ALA A 68 -8.83 15.35 7.84
C ALA A 68 -9.93 16.41 7.52
N ARG A 69 -10.46 17.10 8.54
CA ARG A 69 -11.50 18.13 8.37
C ARG A 69 -10.94 19.32 7.58
N GLY A 70 -11.69 19.79 6.57
CA GLY A 70 -11.35 21.02 5.83
C GLY A 70 -10.50 20.85 4.56
N TYR A 71 -10.18 19.63 4.13
CA TYR A 71 -9.51 19.36 2.84
C TYR A 71 -10.47 19.19 1.65
N GLY A 72 -11.61 19.90 1.69
CA GLY A 72 -12.54 20.05 0.56
C GLY A 72 -13.52 18.90 0.33
N LEU A 73 -13.39 17.78 1.06
CA LEU A 73 -14.22 16.58 0.90
C LEU A 73 -14.55 16.03 2.29
N ASP A 74 -15.58 16.60 2.92
CA ASP A 74 -16.01 16.22 4.26
C ASP A 74 -16.73 14.85 4.29
N GLU A 75 -17.03 14.26 3.14
CA GLU A 75 -17.64 12.93 3.04
C GLU A 75 -16.65 11.84 2.63
N PRO A 76 -16.55 10.74 3.40
CA PRO A 76 -15.78 9.57 2.99
C PRO A 76 -16.35 9.03 1.67
N THR A 77 -15.47 8.61 0.77
CA THR A 77 -15.94 7.97 -0.47
C THR A 77 -16.66 6.66 -0.14
N ASP A 78 -17.60 6.22 -0.98
CA ASP A 78 -18.28 4.92 -0.82
C ASP A 78 -17.27 3.77 -0.62
N TYR A 79 -16.10 3.87 -1.23
CA TYR A 79 -15.01 2.91 -1.07
C TYR A 79 -14.31 3.02 0.29
N ASP A 80 -14.06 4.24 0.79
CA ASP A 80 -13.47 4.41 2.12
C ASP A 80 -14.39 3.79 3.18
N VAL A 81 -15.71 4.00 3.06
CA VAL A 81 -16.72 3.35 3.92
C VAL A 81 -16.68 1.83 3.76
N HIS A 82 -16.73 1.33 2.52
CA HIS A 82 -16.78 -0.10 2.23
C HIS A 82 -15.55 -0.87 2.77
N PHE A 83 -14.36 -0.27 2.70
CA PHE A 83 -13.12 -0.88 3.21
C PHE A 83 -12.74 -0.42 4.61
N GLY A 84 -13.57 0.38 5.29
CA GLY A 84 -13.30 0.91 6.63
C GLY A 84 -12.02 1.74 6.70
N VAL A 85 -11.72 2.49 5.65
CA VAL A 85 -10.61 3.44 5.57
C VAL A 85 -11.04 4.75 6.22
N VAL A 86 -10.25 5.26 7.14
CA VAL A 86 -10.44 6.58 7.72
C VAL A 86 -9.34 7.51 7.21
N ARG A 87 -9.74 8.57 6.51
CA ARG A 87 -8.80 9.57 5.99
C ARG A 87 -8.41 10.56 7.08
N VAL A 88 -7.13 10.62 7.37
CA VAL A 88 -6.57 11.43 8.47
C VAL A 88 -5.47 12.37 7.98
N GLY A 89 -5.16 13.37 8.80
CA GLY A 89 -3.94 14.18 8.78
C GLY A 89 -3.10 13.93 10.04
N GLY A 90 -2.33 14.94 10.47
CA GLY A 90 -1.39 14.84 11.60
C GLY A 90 0.06 14.69 11.13
N ASP A 91 0.85 13.87 11.83
CA ASP A 91 2.21 13.53 11.40
C ASP A 91 2.13 12.70 10.11
N ARG A 92 2.32 13.38 8.99
CA ARG A 92 2.17 12.78 7.66
C ARG A 92 3.15 11.64 7.43
N GLY A 93 4.37 11.74 7.95
CA GLY A 93 5.36 10.68 7.77
C GLY A 93 4.99 9.44 8.58
N ALA A 94 4.65 9.65 9.85
CA ALA A 94 4.31 8.56 10.77
C ALA A 94 2.99 7.87 10.35
N VAL A 95 1.95 8.61 10.00
CA VAL A 95 0.67 8.05 9.52
C VAL A 95 0.87 7.26 8.22
N PHE A 96 1.63 7.79 7.27
CA PHE A 96 1.88 7.13 6.00
C PHE A 96 2.59 5.78 6.17
N LEU A 97 3.70 5.75 6.93
CA LEU A 97 4.49 4.54 7.13
C LEU A 97 3.74 3.53 8.02
N SER A 98 3.08 3.99 9.09
CA SER A 98 2.30 3.10 9.97
C SER A 98 1.10 2.49 9.24
N GLY A 99 0.35 3.27 8.45
CA GLY A 99 -0.76 2.76 7.65
C GLY A 99 -0.32 1.69 6.65
N LEU A 100 0.82 1.89 5.98
CA LEU A 100 1.41 0.89 5.10
C LEU A 100 1.80 -0.39 5.85
N LEU A 101 2.54 -0.27 6.95
CA LEU A 101 2.98 -1.42 7.75
C LEU A 101 1.79 -2.19 8.34
N ILE A 102 0.78 -1.51 8.88
CA ILE A 102 -0.46 -2.14 9.38
C ILE A 102 -1.14 -2.95 8.27
N ALA A 103 -1.21 -2.43 7.04
CA ALA A 103 -1.80 -3.14 5.91
C ALA A 103 -1.02 -4.41 5.53
N TYR A 104 0.32 -4.36 5.61
CA TYR A 104 1.17 -5.53 5.44
C TYR A 104 0.95 -6.57 6.53
N LEU A 105 0.89 -6.15 7.79
CA LEU A 105 0.66 -7.03 8.94
C LEU A 105 -0.71 -7.72 8.85
N ASP A 106 -1.73 -7.00 8.38
CA ASP A 106 -3.05 -7.55 8.04
C ASP A 106 -2.98 -8.68 7.01
N VAL A 107 -2.27 -8.45 5.90
CA VAL A 107 -2.10 -9.44 4.84
C VAL A 107 -1.30 -10.65 5.32
N LEU A 108 -0.26 -10.45 6.13
CA LEU A 108 0.54 -11.52 6.72
C LEU A 108 -0.28 -12.37 7.68
N GLU A 109 -1.08 -11.75 8.55
CA GLU A 109 -1.97 -12.45 9.48
C GLU A 109 -3.03 -13.26 8.71
N ASN A 110 -3.66 -12.66 7.70
CA ASN A 110 -4.64 -13.36 6.88
C ASN A 110 -4.01 -14.53 6.11
N ALA A 111 -2.85 -14.33 5.49
CA ALA A 111 -2.15 -15.36 4.74
C ALA A 111 -1.67 -16.51 5.64
N ALA A 112 -1.27 -16.23 6.88
CA ALA A 112 -0.93 -17.27 7.85
C ALA A 112 -2.13 -18.15 8.24
N ARG A 113 -3.33 -17.54 8.36
CA ARG A 113 -4.56 -18.24 8.79
C ARG A 113 -5.28 -18.96 7.65
N MET A 114 -5.32 -18.37 6.45
CA MET A 114 -6.08 -18.88 5.30
C MET A 114 -5.21 -19.54 4.22
N GLY A 115 -3.89 -19.29 4.23
CA GLY A 115 -2.98 -19.68 3.15
C GLY A 115 -3.08 -18.74 1.93
N THR A 116 -2.38 -19.01 0.84
CA THR A 116 -2.49 -18.25 -0.41
C THR A 116 -2.20 -19.11 -1.63
N THR A 117 -2.89 -18.87 -2.74
CA THR A 117 -2.58 -19.50 -4.03
C THR A 117 -1.68 -18.64 -4.91
N LEU A 118 -1.30 -17.45 -4.45
CA LEU A 118 -0.36 -16.59 -5.15
C LEU A 118 0.98 -17.33 -5.42
N PRO A 119 1.55 -17.17 -6.63
CA PRO A 119 2.90 -17.64 -6.92
C PRO A 119 3.94 -17.01 -5.98
N GLU A 120 5.02 -17.74 -5.72
CA GLU A 120 6.12 -17.27 -4.87
C GLU A 120 6.74 -15.95 -5.35
N GLU A 121 6.85 -15.76 -6.67
CA GLU A 121 7.35 -14.50 -7.25
C GLU A 121 6.43 -13.30 -6.97
N ASP A 122 5.12 -13.50 -7.06
CA ASP A 122 4.13 -12.48 -6.72
C ASP A 122 4.21 -12.17 -5.21
N TRP A 123 4.27 -13.21 -4.37
CA TRP A 123 4.43 -13.03 -2.92
C TRP A 123 5.71 -12.25 -2.58
N ARG A 124 6.84 -12.61 -3.20
CA ARG A 124 8.11 -11.88 -3.05
C ARG A 124 8.00 -10.43 -3.49
N THR A 125 7.35 -10.18 -4.62
CA THR A 125 7.10 -8.82 -5.14
C THR A 125 6.30 -8.00 -4.13
N LEU A 126 5.27 -8.59 -3.52
CA LEU A 126 4.46 -7.92 -2.51
C LEU A 126 5.29 -7.61 -1.26
N MET A 127 6.01 -8.59 -0.73
CA MET A 127 6.77 -8.46 0.53
C MET A 127 7.99 -7.54 0.41
N TRP A 128 8.54 -7.32 -0.79
CA TRP A 128 9.71 -6.46 -1.01
C TRP A 128 9.42 -4.96 -0.95
N ALA A 129 8.19 -4.53 -1.23
CA ALA A 129 7.89 -3.10 -1.37
C ALA A 129 8.11 -2.27 -0.08
N PRO A 130 7.86 -2.75 1.15
CA PRO A 130 8.22 -2.05 2.37
C PRO A 130 9.73 -1.80 2.47
N THR A 131 10.54 -2.83 2.23
CA THR A 131 12.01 -2.71 2.24
C THR A 131 12.49 -1.72 1.19
N ALA A 132 11.99 -1.81 -0.04
CA ALA A 132 12.32 -0.83 -1.09
C ALA A 132 11.99 0.62 -0.68
N LEU A 133 10.84 0.84 -0.03
CA LEU A 133 10.45 2.16 0.45
C LEU A 133 11.33 2.64 1.61
N PHE A 134 11.60 1.79 2.61
CA PHE A 134 12.43 2.15 3.76
C PHE A 134 13.88 2.40 3.34
N ASP A 135 14.44 1.57 2.46
CA ASP A 135 15.78 1.74 1.90
C ASP A 135 15.86 3.04 1.11
N HIS A 136 14.86 3.35 0.27
CA HIS A 136 14.78 4.63 -0.45
C HIS A 136 14.74 5.82 0.50
N VAL A 137 13.84 5.80 1.49
CA VAL A 137 13.63 6.91 2.41
C VAL A 137 14.85 7.15 3.30
N LEU A 138 15.48 6.09 3.81
CA LEU A 138 16.62 6.18 4.72
C LEU A 138 17.97 6.19 4.00
N GLY A 139 17.99 5.96 2.68
CA GLY A 139 19.23 5.93 1.89
C GLY A 139 20.08 4.71 2.21
N ARG A 140 19.44 3.59 2.56
CA ARG A 140 20.15 2.34 2.82
C ARG A 140 20.49 1.67 1.49
N ALA A 141 21.56 0.89 1.49
CA ALA A 141 21.80 -0.03 0.40
C ALA A 141 20.71 -1.12 0.40
N PRO A 142 20.25 -1.59 -0.79
CA PRO A 142 19.27 -2.66 -0.87
C PRO A 142 19.72 -3.89 -0.08
N ALA A 143 18.97 -4.25 0.96
CA ALA A 143 19.29 -5.37 1.82
C ALA A 143 18.54 -6.64 1.38
N GLY A 144 19.25 -7.75 1.19
CA GLY A 144 18.61 -9.03 0.89
C GLY A 144 17.64 -9.44 2.01
N MET A 145 16.40 -9.80 1.63
CA MET A 145 15.36 -10.19 2.58
C MET A 145 15.01 -11.67 2.43
N THR A 146 14.96 -12.39 3.55
CA THR A 146 14.40 -13.74 3.59
C THR A 146 12.89 -13.64 3.72
N ILE A 147 12.18 -14.12 2.70
CA ILE A 147 10.72 -14.11 2.65
C ILE A 147 10.23 -15.54 2.82
N THR A 148 9.42 -15.76 3.86
CA THR A 148 8.70 -17.02 4.04
C THR A 148 7.41 -16.98 3.22
N THR A 149 7.24 -17.95 2.33
CA THR A 149 6.00 -18.11 1.57
C THR A 149 4.96 -18.82 2.45
N PRO A 150 3.75 -18.27 2.61
CA PRO A 150 2.68 -18.91 3.34
C PRO A 150 2.31 -20.26 2.71
N ALA A 151 1.72 -21.14 3.52
CA ALA A 151 1.18 -22.40 3.01
C ALA A 151 0.09 -22.13 1.96
N ARG A 152 -0.06 -23.06 1.00
CA ARG A 152 -1.10 -22.94 -0.04
C ARG A 152 -2.52 -22.97 0.53
N ARG A 153 -2.71 -23.64 1.66
CA ARG A 153 -3.98 -23.72 2.39
C ARG A 153 -3.71 -23.57 3.88
N GLY A 154 -4.45 -22.67 4.52
CA GLY A 154 -4.48 -22.51 5.96
C GLY A 154 -5.67 -23.23 6.60
N PRO A 155 -5.71 -23.27 7.94
CA PRO A 155 -6.80 -23.92 8.69
C PRO A 155 -8.13 -23.15 8.65
N GLU A 156 -8.13 -21.88 8.30
CA GLU A 156 -9.31 -21.01 8.37
C GLU A 156 -9.82 -20.59 6.98
N HIS A 157 -11.12 -20.30 6.88
CA HIS A 157 -11.74 -19.76 5.67
C HIS A 157 -12.22 -18.32 5.91
N LEU A 158 -11.47 -17.34 5.42
CA LEU A 158 -11.64 -15.91 5.73
C LEU A 158 -11.71 -15.03 4.47
N PRO A 159 -12.59 -15.33 3.49
CA PRO A 159 -12.58 -14.65 2.19
C PRO A 159 -12.91 -13.16 2.27
N GLN A 160 -13.81 -12.75 3.18
CA GLN A 160 -14.14 -11.33 3.39
C GLN A 160 -12.95 -10.55 3.97
N GLU A 161 -12.26 -11.14 4.96
CA GLU A 161 -11.05 -10.53 5.54
C GLU A 161 -9.94 -10.40 4.51
N ARG A 162 -9.74 -11.42 3.65
CA ARG A 162 -8.79 -11.37 2.53
C ARG A 162 -9.09 -10.25 1.55
N TRP A 163 -10.36 -10.15 1.16
CA TRP A 163 -10.82 -9.10 0.27
C TRP A 163 -10.55 -7.71 0.87
N MET A 164 -10.93 -7.50 2.14
CA MET A 164 -10.71 -6.23 2.82
C MET A 164 -9.23 -5.88 2.98
N THR A 165 -8.42 -6.81 3.48
CA THR A 165 -6.99 -6.57 3.77
C THR A 165 -6.19 -6.34 2.48
N GLY A 166 -6.47 -7.10 1.41
CA GLY A 166 -5.84 -6.88 0.10
C GLY A 166 -6.16 -5.51 -0.50
N HIS A 167 -7.41 -5.02 -0.39
CA HIS A 167 -7.78 -3.69 -0.85
C HIS A 167 -7.17 -2.56 0.00
N ARG A 168 -7.12 -2.74 1.32
CA ARG A 168 -6.45 -1.80 2.23
C ARG A 168 -4.96 -1.66 1.89
N LEU A 169 -4.29 -2.78 1.64
CA LEU A 169 -2.89 -2.77 1.21
C LEU A 169 -2.73 -2.11 -0.17
N PHE A 170 -3.63 -2.40 -1.11
CA PHE A 170 -3.65 -1.72 -2.40
C PHE A 170 -3.72 -0.19 -2.25
N TYR A 171 -4.60 0.33 -1.37
CA TYR A 171 -4.70 1.76 -1.11
C TYR A 171 -3.45 2.36 -0.46
N ALA A 172 -2.86 1.68 0.50
CA ALA A 172 -1.61 2.14 1.12
C ALA A 172 -0.47 2.20 0.08
N LEU A 173 -0.36 1.17 -0.78
CA LEU A 173 0.63 1.14 -1.84
C LEU A 173 0.40 2.24 -2.89
N LEU A 174 -0.85 2.59 -3.21
CA LEU A 174 -1.11 3.73 -4.10
C LEU A 174 -0.61 5.07 -3.52
N GLN A 175 -0.65 5.26 -2.19
CA GLN A 175 -0.04 6.45 -1.58
C GLN A 175 1.49 6.43 -1.76
N ALA A 176 2.12 5.26 -1.66
CA ALA A 176 3.55 5.12 -1.91
C ALA A 176 3.93 5.36 -3.39
N VAL A 177 3.10 4.93 -4.34
CA VAL A 177 3.28 5.31 -5.76
C VAL A 177 3.14 6.82 -5.93
N ARG A 178 2.13 7.45 -5.31
CA ARG A 178 1.94 8.91 -5.38
C ARG A 178 3.14 9.67 -4.81
N PHE A 179 3.69 9.23 -3.68
CA PHE A 179 4.91 9.78 -3.09
C PHE A 179 6.08 9.72 -4.09
N ALA A 180 6.34 8.54 -4.64
CA ALA A 180 7.46 8.29 -5.56
C ALA A 180 7.32 9.06 -6.88
N VAL A 181 6.12 9.07 -7.47
CA VAL A 181 5.84 9.86 -8.68
C VAL A 181 6.00 11.35 -8.42
N GLY A 182 5.57 11.86 -7.27
CA GLY A 182 5.89 13.23 -6.87
C GLY A 182 7.40 13.48 -6.81
N GLY A 183 8.18 12.50 -6.34
CA GLY A 183 9.64 12.50 -6.33
C GLY A 183 10.24 12.66 -7.72
N VAL A 184 9.79 11.83 -8.68
CA VAL A 184 10.20 11.93 -10.09
C VAL A 184 10.02 13.34 -10.64
N LEU A 185 8.85 13.94 -10.43
CA LEU A 185 8.52 15.27 -10.96
C LEU A 185 9.41 16.36 -10.35
N ARG A 186 9.67 16.29 -9.04
CA ARG A 186 10.54 17.27 -8.36
C ARG A 186 11.99 17.12 -8.79
N ALA A 187 12.53 15.90 -8.73
CA ALA A 187 13.90 15.61 -9.12
C ALA A 187 14.18 16.05 -10.57
N SER A 188 13.20 15.91 -11.46
CA SER A 188 13.29 16.39 -12.84
C SER A 188 13.37 17.91 -12.93
N VAL A 189 12.57 18.66 -12.15
CA VAL A 189 12.64 20.13 -12.07
C VAL A 189 13.99 20.58 -11.51
N ASP A 190 14.51 19.86 -10.52
CA ASP A 190 15.78 20.17 -9.86
C ASP A 190 17.02 19.71 -10.67
N GLY A 191 16.82 19.03 -11.81
CA GLY A 191 17.92 18.49 -12.64
C GLY A 191 18.69 17.33 -11.99
N ALA A 192 18.11 16.66 -10.98
CA ALA A 192 18.73 15.58 -10.23
C ALA A 192 18.47 14.21 -10.89
N GLU A 193 19.17 13.91 -11.99
CA GLU A 193 18.93 12.72 -12.82
C GLU A 193 18.99 11.39 -12.04
N SER A 194 19.93 11.24 -11.09
CA SER A 194 20.01 10.02 -10.27
C SER A 194 18.77 9.84 -9.38
N GLN A 195 18.23 10.93 -8.82
CA GLN A 195 17.01 10.87 -8.02
C GLN A 195 15.79 10.55 -8.88
N VAL A 196 15.73 11.01 -10.14
CA VAL A 196 14.67 10.62 -11.08
C VAL A 196 14.67 9.10 -11.27
N VAL A 197 15.84 8.49 -11.42
CA VAL A 197 16.00 7.03 -11.55
C VAL A 197 15.51 6.31 -10.30
N ASP A 198 15.98 6.71 -9.12
CA ASP A 198 15.59 6.08 -7.85
C ASP A 198 14.06 6.15 -7.63
N GLU A 199 13.48 7.32 -7.87
CA GLU A 199 12.04 7.57 -7.66
C GLU A 199 11.15 6.80 -8.66
N ILE A 200 11.55 6.68 -9.93
CA ILE A 200 10.76 5.92 -10.91
C ILE A 200 10.87 4.41 -10.69
N GLU A 201 12.01 3.92 -10.18
CA GLU A 201 12.18 2.53 -9.78
C GLU A 201 11.31 2.19 -8.56
N LEU A 202 11.29 3.06 -7.54
CA LEU A 202 10.38 2.93 -6.40
C LEU A 202 8.90 2.95 -6.83
N ALA A 203 8.52 3.88 -7.71
CA ALA A 203 7.15 3.96 -8.22
C ALA A 203 6.77 2.66 -8.96
N THR A 204 7.69 2.12 -9.76
CA THR A 204 7.47 0.89 -10.53
C THR A 204 7.34 -0.33 -9.63
N SER A 205 8.23 -0.49 -8.63
CA SER A 205 8.18 -1.63 -7.69
C SER A 205 6.89 -1.60 -6.87
N THR A 206 6.50 -0.42 -6.39
CA THR A 206 5.29 -0.22 -5.61
C THR A 206 4.02 -0.47 -6.45
N LEU A 207 3.99 -0.08 -7.73
CA LEU A 207 2.88 -0.40 -8.64
C LEU A 207 2.72 -1.91 -8.87
N ARG A 208 3.84 -2.63 -8.97
CA ARG A 208 3.82 -4.10 -9.10
C ARG A 208 3.27 -4.73 -7.82
N ALA A 209 3.73 -4.30 -6.65
CA ALA A 209 3.18 -4.74 -5.37
C ALA A 209 1.68 -4.42 -5.25
N ALA A 210 1.23 -3.23 -5.68
CA ALA A 210 -0.18 -2.85 -5.67
C ALA A 210 -1.03 -3.77 -6.55
N THR A 211 -0.48 -4.18 -7.71
CA THR A 211 -1.13 -5.18 -8.59
C THR A 211 -1.26 -6.53 -7.89
N VAL A 212 -0.21 -6.98 -7.20
CA VAL A 212 -0.26 -8.24 -6.43
C VAL A 212 -1.22 -8.15 -5.24
N ALA A 213 -1.35 -6.99 -4.57
CA ALA A 213 -2.30 -6.80 -3.49
C ALA A 213 -3.76 -7.01 -3.95
N LEU A 214 -4.11 -6.56 -5.17
CA LEU A 214 -5.42 -6.84 -5.76
C LEU A 214 -5.59 -8.32 -6.14
N ARG A 215 -4.53 -8.99 -6.61
CA ARG A 215 -4.57 -10.45 -6.82
C ARG A 215 -4.77 -11.19 -5.50
N PHE A 216 -4.11 -10.75 -4.42
CA PHE A 216 -4.30 -11.29 -3.08
C PHE A 216 -5.75 -11.12 -2.62
N ALA A 217 -6.33 -9.93 -2.81
CA ALA A 217 -7.74 -9.68 -2.47
C ALA A 217 -8.68 -10.64 -3.20
N GLY A 218 -8.40 -10.93 -4.48
CA GLY A 218 -9.15 -11.86 -5.33
C GLY A 218 -8.79 -13.34 -5.17
N ASP A 219 -7.84 -13.70 -4.30
CA ASP A 219 -7.41 -15.08 -4.05
C ASP A 219 -8.40 -15.82 -3.14
N VAL A 220 -9.65 -15.89 -3.61
CA VAL A 220 -10.80 -16.51 -2.95
C VAL A 220 -11.59 -17.35 -3.96
N ALA A 221 -12.42 -18.27 -3.47
CA ALA A 221 -13.30 -19.03 -4.35
C ALA A 221 -14.31 -18.10 -5.06
N PRO A 222 -14.72 -18.41 -6.30
CA PRO A 222 -15.76 -17.64 -7.00
C PRO A 222 -17.03 -17.51 -6.16
N GLY A 223 -17.58 -16.30 -6.06
CA GLY A 223 -18.79 -16.00 -5.28
C GLY A 223 -18.59 -15.84 -3.77
N ALA A 224 -17.37 -16.01 -3.24
CA ALA A 224 -17.10 -15.87 -1.80
C ALA A 224 -17.12 -14.41 -1.31
N VAL A 225 -17.01 -13.44 -2.22
CA VAL A 225 -16.98 -12.00 -1.95
C VAL A 225 -17.79 -11.25 -3.02
N PRO A 226 -18.31 -10.05 -2.71
CA PRO A 226 -19.09 -9.26 -3.66
C PRO A 226 -18.29 -9.01 -4.95
N GLN A 227 -18.90 -9.31 -6.09
CA GLN A 227 -18.34 -8.95 -7.40
C GLN A 227 -18.75 -7.51 -7.76
N GLY A 228 -17.85 -6.74 -8.38
CA GLY A 228 -18.26 -5.50 -9.06
C GLY A 228 -17.89 -4.17 -8.45
N THR A 229 -16.98 -4.13 -7.47
CA THR A 229 -16.47 -2.86 -6.99
C THR A 229 -15.52 -2.28 -8.03
N ARG A 230 -16.02 -1.47 -8.96
CA ARG A 230 -15.18 -0.68 -9.88
C ARG A 230 -14.40 0.32 -9.03
N LEU A 231 -13.18 -0.01 -8.63
CA LEU A 231 -12.38 0.80 -7.70
C LEU A 231 -11.74 1.95 -8.44
N GLU A 232 -12.30 3.15 -8.41
CA GLU A 232 -11.60 4.34 -8.88
C GLU A 232 -11.23 5.22 -7.68
N THR A 233 -9.97 5.14 -7.27
CA THR A 233 -9.44 5.96 -6.16
C THR A 233 -8.87 7.27 -6.69
N ARG A 234 -8.90 8.31 -5.86
CA ARG A 234 -8.27 9.60 -6.19
C ARG A 234 -6.78 9.46 -6.48
N ASP A 235 -6.09 8.59 -5.75
CA ASP A 235 -4.68 8.27 -5.99
C ASP A 235 -4.49 7.65 -7.38
N HIS A 236 -5.35 6.71 -7.80
CA HIS A 236 -5.31 6.13 -9.15
C HIS A 236 -5.58 7.19 -10.24
N CYS A 237 -6.60 8.04 -10.08
CA CYS A 237 -6.86 9.14 -11.02
C CYS A 237 -5.66 10.09 -11.14
N TYR A 238 -5.00 10.39 -10.02
CA TYR A 238 -3.80 11.21 -10.01
C TYR A 238 -2.67 10.61 -10.85
N LEU A 239 -2.42 9.30 -10.74
CA LEU A 239 -1.35 8.63 -11.52
C LEU A 239 -1.56 8.77 -13.03
N TRP A 240 -2.80 8.70 -13.50
CA TRP A 240 -3.13 8.93 -14.91
C TRP A 240 -2.99 10.40 -15.31
N LYS A 241 -3.38 11.32 -14.43
CA LYS A 241 -3.25 12.77 -14.66
C LYS A 241 -1.81 13.21 -14.86
N VAL A 242 -0.86 12.59 -14.15
CA VAL A 242 0.57 12.97 -14.20
C VAL A 242 1.41 12.09 -15.14
N LEU A 243 0.79 11.13 -15.86
CA LEU A 243 1.51 10.16 -16.69
C LEU A 243 2.39 10.82 -17.75
N ASP A 244 1.90 11.86 -18.42
CA ASP A 244 2.66 12.57 -19.45
C ASP A 244 3.84 13.36 -18.86
N GLN A 245 3.68 13.91 -17.67
CA GLN A 245 4.77 14.59 -16.96
C GLN A 245 5.88 13.61 -16.59
N VAL A 246 5.51 12.41 -16.11
CA VAL A 246 6.46 11.33 -15.83
C VAL A 246 7.16 10.86 -17.11
N ARG A 247 6.45 10.80 -18.24
CA ARG A 247 7.03 10.45 -19.56
C ARG A 247 8.13 11.42 -20.00
N VAL A 248 7.94 12.71 -19.74
CA VAL A 248 8.92 13.75 -20.06
C VAL A 248 10.09 13.72 -19.08
N ALA A 249 9.82 13.47 -17.80
CA ALA A 249 10.81 13.51 -16.74
C ALA A 249 11.76 12.30 -16.72
N ALA A 250 11.25 11.09 -16.95
CA ALA A 250 11.98 9.85 -16.71
C ALA A 250 12.74 9.34 -17.95
N PRO A 251 13.88 8.64 -17.77
CA PRO A 251 14.52 7.91 -18.84
C PRO A 251 13.55 6.95 -19.52
N ARG A 252 13.53 6.94 -20.86
CA ARG A 252 12.54 6.20 -21.67
C ARG A 252 12.35 4.75 -21.23
N VAL A 253 13.44 4.02 -21.00
CA VAL A 253 13.39 2.61 -20.58
C VAL A 253 12.68 2.43 -19.24
N LEU A 254 12.91 3.34 -18.30
CA LEU A 254 12.28 3.29 -16.97
C LEU A 254 10.80 3.72 -17.05
N TYR A 255 10.49 4.74 -17.84
CA TYR A 255 9.11 5.12 -18.14
C TYR A 255 8.31 3.96 -18.75
N GLU A 256 8.87 3.22 -19.71
CA GLU A 256 8.19 2.09 -20.34
C GLU A 256 7.87 0.96 -19.34
N ARG A 257 8.76 0.72 -18.37
CA ARG A 257 8.52 -0.21 -17.25
C ARG A 257 7.41 0.28 -16.33
N TYR A 258 7.45 1.55 -15.93
CA TYR A 258 6.41 2.20 -15.12
C TYR A 258 5.04 2.15 -15.80
N ALA A 259 4.95 2.58 -17.05
CA ALA A 259 3.71 2.61 -17.83
C ALA A 259 3.13 1.20 -18.06
N THR A 260 4.00 0.19 -18.18
CA THR A 260 3.56 -1.21 -18.27
C THR A 260 3.00 -1.71 -16.93
N ALA A 261 3.62 -1.35 -15.80
CA ALA A 261 3.09 -1.67 -14.47
C ALA A 261 1.74 -0.99 -14.22
N LEU A 262 1.60 0.30 -14.56
CA LEU A 262 0.34 1.04 -14.42
C LEU A 262 -0.80 0.45 -15.27
N ARG A 263 -0.51 0.07 -16.53
CA ARG A 263 -1.49 -0.58 -17.40
C ARG A 263 -1.96 -1.93 -16.83
N ARG A 264 -1.03 -2.78 -16.39
CA ARG A 264 -1.37 -4.07 -15.74
C ARG A 264 -2.27 -3.90 -14.52
N LEU A 265 -1.99 -2.89 -13.70
CA LEU A 265 -2.84 -2.55 -12.56
C LEU A 265 -4.25 -2.18 -13.01
N ASN A 266 -4.37 -1.34 -14.04
CA ASN A 266 -5.67 -0.94 -14.58
C ASN A 266 -6.42 -2.11 -15.22
N ASP A 267 -5.75 -3.01 -15.93
CA ASP A 267 -6.37 -4.20 -16.55
C ASP A 267 -6.96 -5.15 -15.49
N LEU A 268 -6.25 -5.34 -14.38
CA LEU A 268 -6.73 -6.18 -13.27
C LEU A 268 -7.96 -5.56 -12.60
N ARG A 269 -7.96 -4.23 -12.44
CA ARG A 269 -9.05 -3.43 -11.87
C ARG A 269 -10.29 -3.41 -12.77
N THR A 270 -10.13 -3.34 -14.08
CA THR A 270 -11.25 -3.39 -15.03
C THR A 270 -11.80 -4.80 -15.18
N SER A 271 -10.94 -5.83 -15.15
CA SER A 271 -11.38 -7.24 -15.21
C SER A 271 -12.19 -7.64 -13.98
N THR A 272 -11.82 -7.16 -12.79
CA THR A 272 -12.62 -7.33 -11.56
C THR A 272 -13.97 -6.61 -11.62
N ALA A 273 -14.08 -5.54 -12.41
CA ALA A 273 -15.33 -4.80 -12.62
C ALA A 273 -16.22 -5.41 -13.72
N LEU A 274 -15.65 -5.94 -14.81
CA LEU A 274 -16.40 -6.49 -15.95
C LEU A 274 -17.11 -7.81 -15.62
N LEU A 275 -16.56 -8.61 -14.70
CA LEU A 275 -17.23 -9.81 -14.19
C LEU A 275 -18.54 -9.51 -13.45
N ALA A 276 -18.83 -8.24 -13.14
CA ALA A 276 -20.07 -7.83 -12.46
C ALA A 276 -21.13 -7.18 -13.36
N ALA A 277 -20.82 -6.90 -14.62
CA ALA A 277 -21.76 -6.31 -15.58
C ALA A 277 -22.42 -7.35 -16.50
N GLY A 278 -22.09 -8.63 -16.32
CA GLY A 278 -22.55 -9.74 -17.16
C GLY A 278 -23.30 -10.81 -16.38
N ASN A 279 -24.33 -10.41 -15.62
CA ASN A 279 -25.42 -11.26 -15.13
C ASN A 279 -26.72 -10.46 -15.10
#